data_AF-A0A965I9M0-F1
#
_entry.id   AF-A0A965I9M0-F1
#
_cell.length_a   1.000
_cell.length_b   1.000
_cell.length_c   1.000
_cell.angle_alpha   90.00
_cell.angle_beta   90.00
_cell.angle_gamma   90.00
#
_symmetry.space_group_name_H-M   'P 1'
#
loop_
_entity.id
_entity.type
_entity.pdbx_description
1 polymer ?
#
loop_
_entity_poly.entity_id
_entity_poly.type
_entity_poly.pdbx_seq_one_letter_code
_entity_poly.pdbx_strand_id
1 'polypeptide(L)'
;AKNDSSFEVVRFIEKPNQQNAEKLLLQGDALWNAGIFLVKQKILLEALMQHAPDILESCLDAHQKSITEAFESHQFVRPDGKAFEACRSQSIDYAVIEKMDNIVVCNFLGAWSDVGSWNAVAQLTPSDQDGNRVTGNAITYLSNDTYVHAQERLVVALGTSDLLIVDTPDAVLVASNKNAEDVKLLVEHLVLNNLTQATAHRKVARPWGWYDEVDWGDSFKVKRIGVNPMASLSLQKHHHRAEHWVVVKGVAEITNGDDVFVLNENQSTYIPKGEVHRLRNPSDKALEIIEIQTGSYLGEDDIVRLEDNYGRTQ
;
A
#
# COMPACT_ATOMS: atom_id res chain seq x y z
N ALA A 1 29.54 25.47 -4.00
CA ALA A 1 28.59 26.55 -3.65
C ALA A 1 27.98 26.20 -2.30
N LYS A 2 28.39 26.88 -1.22
CA LYS A 2 27.75 26.80 0.10
C LYS A 2 26.64 27.85 0.11
N ASN A 3 25.40 27.44 -0.07
CA ASN A 3 24.26 28.28 0.31
C ASN A 3 23.84 27.84 1.72
N ASP A 4 24.43 28.51 2.71
CA ASP A 4 24.07 28.43 4.13
C ASP A 4 22.66 28.99 4.34
N SER A 5 21.62 28.16 4.22
CA SER A 5 20.28 28.51 4.70
C SER A 5 19.80 27.49 5.73
N SER A 6 20.70 27.11 6.62
CA SER A 6 20.35 26.36 7.82
C SER A 6 20.09 27.31 8.97
N PHE A 7 18.95 27.15 9.66
CA PHE A 7 18.55 27.95 10.81
C PHE A 7 18.37 27.05 12.03
N GLU A 8 18.71 27.56 13.21
CA GLU A 8 18.32 26.91 14.46
C GLU A 8 16.81 27.05 14.66
N VAL A 9 16.15 25.94 14.93
CA VAL A 9 14.71 25.92 15.18
C VAL A 9 14.45 26.32 16.62
N VAL A 10 13.85 27.49 16.82
CA VAL A 10 13.46 27.98 18.16
C VAL A 10 12.31 27.15 18.73
N ARG A 11 11.37 26.75 17.87
CA ARG A 11 10.22 25.94 18.25
C ARG A 11 9.70 25.17 17.05
N PHE A 12 9.40 23.90 17.27
CA PHE A 12 8.65 23.06 16.34
C PHE A 12 7.19 23.00 16.81
N ILE A 13 6.22 23.10 15.90
CA ILE A 13 4.78 23.07 16.23
C ILE A 13 4.09 22.15 15.22
N GLU A 14 3.66 20.97 15.67
CA GLU A 14 2.98 20.01 14.80
C GLU A 14 1.48 20.30 14.72
N LYS A 15 0.99 20.56 13.50
CA LYS A 15 -0.42 20.80 13.16
C LYS A 15 -1.10 21.84 14.07
N PRO A 16 -0.66 23.12 14.01
CA PRO A 16 -1.29 24.20 14.77
C PRO A 16 -2.77 24.35 14.40
N ASN A 17 -3.59 24.78 15.36
CA ASN A 17 -4.96 25.19 15.05
C ASN A 17 -4.97 26.40 14.07
N GLN A 18 -6.11 26.64 13.41
CA GLN A 18 -6.23 27.68 12.39
C GLN A 18 -5.72 29.05 12.87
N GLN A 19 -6.09 29.49 14.07
CA GLN A 19 -5.67 30.79 14.61
C GLN A 19 -4.14 30.88 14.80
N ASN A 20 -3.50 29.79 15.22
CA ASN A 20 -2.04 29.74 15.37
C ASN A 20 -1.35 29.65 14.00
N ALA A 21 -1.90 28.91 13.04
CA ALA A 21 -1.39 28.84 11.69
C ALA A 21 -1.41 30.22 11.00
N GLU A 22 -2.52 30.95 11.12
CA GLU A 22 -2.64 32.32 10.61
C GLU A 22 -1.59 33.26 11.21
N LYS A 23 -1.35 33.16 12.53
CA LYS A 23 -0.31 33.96 13.19
C LYS A 23 1.08 33.64 12.67
N LEU A 24 1.43 32.37 12.53
CA LEU A 24 2.74 31.93 12.01
C LEU A 24 2.98 32.44 10.58
N LEU A 25 1.95 32.38 9.72
CA LEU A 25 2.01 32.89 8.35
C LEU A 25 2.19 34.41 8.31
N LEU A 26 1.49 35.15 9.17
CA LEU A 26 1.59 36.61 9.25
C LEU A 26 2.92 37.09 9.84
N GLN A 27 3.53 36.32 10.75
CA GLN A 27 4.84 36.62 11.32
C GLN A 27 5.96 36.46 10.28
N GLY A 28 5.84 35.47 9.38
CA GLY A 28 6.78 35.25 8.28
C GLY A 28 8.12 34.65 8.68
N ASP A 29 8.28 34.22 9.92
CA ASP A 29 9.46 33.55 10.48
C ASP A 29 9.27 32.03 10.65
N ALA A 30 8.16 31.49 10.16
CA ALA A 30 7.85 30.06 10.18
C ALA A 30 8.12 29.40 8.82
N LEU A 31 8.63 28.17 8.86
CA LEU A 31 8.74 27.28 7.71
C LEU A 31 7.81 26.07 7.88
N TRP A 32 7.33 25.54 6.76
CA TRP A 32 6.59 24.28 6.76
C TRP A 32 7.55 23.10 6.93
N ASN A 33 7.22 22.16 7.83
CA ASN A 33 7.94 20.90 7.93
C ASN A 33 7.61 20.01 6.71
N ALA A 34 8.64 19.59 5.98
CA ALA A 34 8.51 18.72 4.82
C ALA A 34 8.39 17.22 5.18
N GLY A 35 8.46 16.87 6.46
CA GLY A 35 8.47 15.48 6.94
C GLY A 35 9.78 14.73 6.62
N ILE A 36 10.84 15.46 6.27
CA ILE A 36 12.15 14.90 5.91
C ILE A 36 13.14 15.24 7.03
N PHE A 37 13.69 14.19 7.65
CA PHE A 37 14.68 14.33 8.72
C PHE A 37 16.01 13.69 8.31
N LEU A 38 17.10 14.39 8.61
CA LEU A 38 18.46 13.84 8.54
C LEU A 38 19.03 13.81 9.96
N VAL A 39 19.20 12.61 10.51
CA VAL A 39 19.63 12.42 11.90
C VAL A 39 20.64 11.28 12.01
N LYS A 40 21.60 11.42 12.94
CA LYS A 40 22.49 10.31 13.30
C LYS A 40 21.69 9.30 14.11
N GLN A 41 21.80 8.01 13.78
CA GLN A 41 21.10 6.92 14.46
C GLN A 41 21.15 7.04 15.99
N LYS A 42 22.34 7.27 16.56
CA LYS A 42 22.55 7.42 18.01
C LYS A 42 21.69 8.53 18.61
N ILE A 43 21.62 9.69 17.96
CA ILE A 43 20.85 10.85 18.43
C ILE A 43 19.35 10.55 18.42
N LEU A 44 18.85 9.88 17.37
CA LEU A 44 17.46 9.49 17.30
C LEU A 44 17.08 8.49 18.40
N LEU A 45 17.93 7.50 18.67
CA LEU A 45 17.70 6.53 19.74
C LEU A 45 17.73 7.19 21.13
N GLU A 46 18.65 8.12 21.37
CA GLU A 46 18.71 8.91 22.61
C GLU A 46 17.44 9.77 22.78
N ALA A 47 16.99 10.44 21.72
CA ALA A 47 15.78 11.26 21.75
C ALA A 47 14.51 10.42 21.97
N LEU A 48 14.41 9.25 21.33
CA LEU A 48 13.31 8.30 21.57
C LEU A 48 13.33 7.80 23.01
N MET A 49 14.49 7.42 23.55
CA MET A 49 14.62 6.99 24.94
C MET A 49 14.19 8.09 25.93
N GLN A 50 14.44 9.35 25.62
CA GLN A 50 14.07 10.49 26.46
C GLN A 50 12.59 10.86 26.36
N HIS A 51 12.01 10.87 25.15
CA HIS A 51 10.71 11.47 24.89
C HIS A 51 9.57 10.48 24.58
N ALA A 52 9.93 9.26 24.18
CA ALA A 52 9.02 8.18 23.82
C ALA A 52 9.62 6.78 24.10
N PRO A 53 10.05 6.49 25.35
CA PRO A 53 10.69 5.21 25.69
C PRO A 53 9.78 4.01 25.44
N ASP A 54 8.47 4.20 25.57
CA ASP A 54 7.43 3.20 25.30
C ASP A 54 7.40 2.74 23.83
N ILE A 55 7.55 3.70 22.90
CA ILE A 55 7.69 3.41 21.46
C ILE A 55 8.99 2.67 21.20
N LEU A 56 10.10 3.13 21.79
CA LEU A 56 11.42 2.52 21.59
C LEU A 56 11.44 1.06 22.06
N GLU A 57 10.91 0.79 23.26
CA GLU A 57 10.86 -0.55 23.84
C GLU A 57 10.03 -1.50 22.97
N SER A 58 8.85 -1.07 22.53
CA SER A 58 7.98 -1.87 21.65
C SER A 58 8.66 -2.18 20.31
N CYS A 59 9.33 -1.20 19.70
CA CYS A 59 10.08 -1.39 18.47
C CYS A 59 11.28 -2.33 18.64
N LEU A 60 11.99 -2.26 19.78
CA LEU A 60 13.11 -3.15 20.08
C LEU A 60 12.63 -4.59 20.31
N ASP A 61 11.53 -4.77 21.04
CA ASP A 61 10.92 -6.09 21.25
C ASP A 61 10.44 -6.71 19.94
N ALA A 62 9.76 -5.92 19.10
CA ALA A 62 9.30 -6.36 17.78
C ALA A 62 10.47 -6.69 16.84
N HIS A 63 11.58 -5.96 16.93
CA HIS A 63 12.78 -6.26 16.17
C HIS A 63 13.52 -7.50 16.70
N GLN A 64 13.61 -7.69 18.01
CA GLN A 64 14.27 -8.85 18.62
C GLN A 64 13.52 -10.16 18.28
N LYS A 65 12.19 -10.09 18.18
CA LYS A 65 11.31 -11.20 17.80
C LYS A 65 11.05 -11.28 16.30
N SER A 66 11.70 -10.42 15.50
CA SER A 66 11.47 -10.35 14.06
C SER A 66 11.89 -11.64 13.34
N ILE A 67 11.24 -11.89 12.22
CA ILE A 67 11.59 -12.97 11.31
C ILE A 67 12.35 -12.37 10.14
N THR A 68 13.57 -12.86 9.90
CA THR A 68 14.36 -12.50 8.73
C THR A 68 14.11 -13.48 7.61
N GLU A 69 13.50 -13.00 6.53
CA GLU A 69 13.37 -13.71 5.28
C GLU A 69 14.60 -13.45 4.40
N ALA A 70 15.24 -14.49 3.89
CA ALA A 70 16.36 -14.36 2.96
C ALA A 70 15.90 -14.60 1.52
N PHE A 71 16.21 -13.68 0.61
CA PHE A 71 15.89 -13.75 -0.82
C PHE A 71 17.15 -13.59 -1.64
N GLU A 72 17.80 -14.68 -2.06
CA GLU A 72 18.94 -14.77 -3.00
C GLU A 72 20.15 -13.82 -2.77
N SER A 73 19.93 -12.53 -2.53
CA SER A 73 20.85 -11.44 -2.15
C SER A 73 20.30 -10.40 -1.12
N HIS A 74 19.03 -10.44 -0.71
CA HIS A 74 18.39 -9.45 0.17
C HIS A 74 17.80 -10.10 1.42
N GLN A 75 17.90 -9.40 2.56
CA GLN A 75 17.22 -9.78 3.80
C GLN A 75 16.02 -8.87 4.00
N PHE A 76 14.84 -9.46 4.17
CA PHE A 76 13.65 -8.74 4.59
C PHE A 76 13.38 -9.08 6.06
N VAL A 77 13.43 -8.07 6.92
CA VAL A 77 13.15 -8.24 8.35
C VAL A 77 11.69 -7.86 8.58
N ARG A 78 10.87 -8.83 8.98
CA ARG A 78 9.48 -8.58 9.38
C ARG A 78 9.40 -8.45 10.90
N PRO A 79 9.06 -7.27 11.45
CA PRO A 79 8.83 -7.11 12.88
C PRO A 79 7.76 -8.08 13.39
N ASP A 80 7.89 -8.53 14.63
CA ASP A 80 6.85 -9.33 15.27
C ASP A 80 5.56 -8.51 15.42
N GLY A 81 4.45 -9.05 14.91
CA GLY A 81 3.17 -8.33 14.87
C GLY A 81 2.62 -8.00 16.26
N LYS A 82 2.63 -8.97 17.18
CA LYS A 82 2.07 -8.78 18.53
C LYS A 82 2.86 -7.76 19.34
N ALA A 83 4.18 -7.83 19.26
CA ALA A 83 5.06 -6.85 19.90
C ALA A 83 4.89 -5.45 19.28
N PHE A 84 4.74 -5.36 17.95
CA PHE A 84 4.55 -4.08 17.27
C PHE A 84 3.17 -3.46 17.53
N GLU A 85 2.13 -4.27 17.67
CA GLU A 85 0.77 -3.82 18.05
C GLU A 85 0.74 -3.14 19.43
N ALA A 86 1.66 -3.48 20.33
CA ALA A 86 1.80 -2.80 21.62
C ALA A 86 2.38 -1.38 21.51
N CYS A 87 3.01 -1.05 20.37
CA CYS A 87 3.56 0.27 20.11
C CYS A 87 2.42 1.28 19.92
N ARG A 88 2.41 2.36 20.72
CA ARG A 88 1.41 3.43 20.54
C ARG A 88 1.54 4.05 19.14
N SER A 89 0.39 4.34 18.52
CA SER A 89 0.35 5.07 17.25
C SER A 89 0.50 6.57 17.50
N GLN A 90 1.67 7.13 17.20
CA GLN A 90 1.94 8.57 17.27
C GLN A 90 3.01 8.96 16.24
N SER A 91 2.87 10.13 15.59
CA SER A 91 3.90 10.62 14.66
C SER A 91 5.20 10.95 15.40
N ILE A 92 6.34 10.83 14.70
CA ILE A 92 7.64 11.22 15.23
C ILE A 92 7.68 12.71 15.60
N ASP A 93 6.94 13.54 14.86
CA ASP A 93 6.79 14.98 15.07
C ASP A 93 6.30 15.27 16.50
N TYR A 94 5.20 14.64 16.92
CA TYR A 94 4.67 14.76 18.28
C TYR A 94 5.48 13.98 19.32
N ALA A 95 5.91 12.77 18.98
CA ALA A 95 6.55 11.87 19.93
C ALA A 95 7.93 12.40 20.37
N VAL A 96 8.70 12.95 19.43
CA VAL A 96 10.11 13.30 19.58
C VAL A 96 10.40 14.75 19.18
N ILE A 97 10.12 15.14 17.93
CA ILE A 97 10.67 16.37 17.34
C ILE A 97 10.16 17.63 18.07
N GLU A 98 8.88 17.71 18.41
CA GLU A 98 8.30 18.86 19.13
C GLU A 98 8.90 19.06 20.53
N LYS A 99 9.50 18.02 21.11
CA LYS A 99 10.10 18.03 22.46
C LYS A 99 11.63 18.10 22.44
N MET A 100 12.24 17.98 21.26
CA MET A 100 13.68 17.88 21.10
C MET A 100 14.30 19.26 20.94
N ASP A 101 15.39 19.49 21.68
CA ASP A 101 16.25 20.66 21.50
C ASP A 101 17.29 20.41 20.39
N ASN A 102 17.93 21.48 19.91
CA ASN A 102 19.02 21.42 18.91
C ASN A 102 18.60 20.91 17.53
N ILE A 103 17.42 21.31 17.07
CA ILE A 103 16.97 21.05 15.71
C ILE A 103 17.49 22.16 14.79
N VAL A 104 17.97 21.76 13.62
CA VAL A 104 18.39 22.67 12.55
C VAL A 104 17.51 22.40 11.32
N VAL A 105 16.95 23.45 10.74
CA VAL A 105 16.15 23.38 9.52
C VAL A 105 16.96 23.90 8.33
N CYS A 106 16.95 23.20 7.21
CA CYS A 106 17.50 23.68 5.95
C CYS A 106 16.35 24.13 5.05
N ASN A 107 16.36 25.40 4.65
CA ASN A 107 15.28 25.93 3.82
C ASN A 107 15.31 25.33 2.39
N PHE A 108 14.16 24.92 1.88
CA PHE A 108 13.99 24.41 0.53
C PHE A 108 13.20 25.42 -0.31
N LEU A 109 13.84 25.95 -1.36
CA LEU A 109 13.26 26.99 -2.23
C LEU A 109 12.50 26.42 -3.46
N GLY A 110 12.38 25.10 -3.57
CA GLY A 110 11.66 24.45 -4.66
C GLY A 110 10.17 24.28 -4.36
N ALA A 111 9.43 23.80 -5.35
CA ALA A 111 8.07 23.34 -5.13
C ALA A 111 8.09 22.04 -4.32
N TRP A 112 7.31 22.00 -3.25
CA TRP A 112 7.10 20.82 -2.43
C TRP A 112 5.61 20.67 -2.13
N SER A 113 5.12 19.44 -2.18
CA SER A 113 3.78 19.04 -1.75
C SER A 113 3.89 17.67 -1.11
N ASP A 114 3.19 17.48 -0.01
CA ASP A 114 3.04 16.18 0.66
C ASP A 114 2.15 15.21 -0.13
N VAL A 115 1.48 15.69 -1.19
CA VAL A 115 0.49 14.93 -1.97
C VAL A 115 -0.53 14.26 -1.02
N GLY A 116 -0.98 15.02 -0.02
CA GLY A 116 -1.84 14.51 1.05
C GLY A 116 -3.30 14.30 0.66
N SER A 117 -3.75 14.88 -0.45
CA SER A 117 -5.13 14.75 -0.93
C SER A 117 -5.22 14.68 -2.46
N TRP A 118 -6.37 14.24 -2.97
CA TRP A 118 -6.64 14.19 -4.40
C TRP A 118 -6.57 15.56 -5.09
N ASN A 119 -6.74 16.65 -4.33
CA ASN A 119 -6.54 18.00 -4.84
C ASN A 119 -5.08 18.29 -5.16
N ALA A 120 -4.16 17.84 -4.29
CA ALA A 120 -2.73 17.96 -4.55
C ALA A 120 -2.34 17.17 -5.80
N VAL A 121 -2.87 15.95 -5.97
CA VAL A 121 -2.66 15.14 -7.18
C VAL A 121 -3.22 15.85 -8.42
N ALA A 122 -4.43 16.40 -8.34
CA ALA A 122 -5.05 17.12 -9.44
C ALA A 122 -4.20 18.32 -9.87
N GLN A 123 -3.68 19.10 -8.93
CA GLN A 123 -2.84 20.28 -9.23
C GLN A 123 -1.55 19.96 -9.99
N LEU A 124 -1.03 18.74 -9.88
CA LEU A 124 0.12 18.26 -10.65
C LEU A 124 -0.21 17.99 -12.13
N THR A 125 -1.49 17.84 -12.45
CA THR A 125 -1.97 17.56 -13.81
C THR A 125 -2.38 18.87 -14.50
N PRO A 126 -1.84 19.21 -15.68
CA PRO A 126 -2.26 20.41 -16.40
C PRO A 126 -3.77 20.46 -16.65
N SER A 127 -4.38 21.64 -16.54
CA SER A 127 -5.79 21.84 -16.87
C SER A 127 -6.01 22.19 -18.34
N ASP A 128 -7.20 21.87 -18.83
CA ASP A 128 -7.72 22.39 -20.10
C ASP A 128 -8.26 23.84 -19.96
N GLN A 129 -8.95 24.33 -21.00
CA GLN A 129 -9.51 25.69 -21.04
C GLN A 129 -10.68 25.89 -20.06
N ASP A 130 -11.36 24.82 -19.70
CA ASP A 130 -12.53 24.81 -18.82
C ASP A 130 -12.14 24.43 -17.37
N GLY A 131 -10.83 24.36 -17.08
CA GLY A 131 -10.29 24.03 -15.75
C GLY A 131 -10.28 22.54 -15.43
N ASN A 132 -10.73 21.68 -16.34
CA ASN A 132 -10.72 20.23 -16.10
C ASN A 132 -9.31 19.67 -16.17
N ARG A 133 -9.09 18.58 -15.45
CA ARG A 133 -7.79 17.91 -15.35
C ARG A 133 -8.00 16.42 -15.51
N VAL A 134 -7.26 15.78 -16.42
CA VAL A 134 -7.46 14.37 -16.75
C VAL A 134 -6.14 13.61 -16.67
N THR A 135 -6.16 12.49 -15.95
CA THR A 135 -5.08 11.51 -15.90
C THR A 135 -5.61 10.14 -16.35
N GLY A 136 -5.07 9.63 -17.46
CA GLY A 136 -5.37 8.29 -17.98
C GLY A 136 -6.56 8.24 -18.95
N ASN A 137 -7.35 7.16 -18.90
CA ASN A 137 -8.41 6.85 -19.86
C ASN A 137 -9.73 7.57 -19.50
N ALA A 138 -9.78 8.88 -19.70
CA ALA A 138 -10.96 9.67 -19.39
C ALA A 138 -11.24 10.79 -20.39
N ILE A 139 -12.51 11.19 -20.47
CA ILE A 139 -13.01 12.25 -21.34
C ILE A 139 -13.91 13.17 -20.53
N THR A 140 -13.70 14.47 -20.67
CA THR A 140 -14.60 15.51 -20.15
C THR A 140 -15.38 16.11 -21.33
N TYR A 141 -16.68 16.38 -21.14
CA TYR A 141 -17.51 17.03 -22.15
C TYR A 141 -18.56 17.91 -21.49
N LEU A 142 -18.61 19.20 -21.85
CA LEU A 142 -19.45 20.20 -21.18
C LEU A 142 -19.24 20.23 -19.66
N SER A 143 -17.99 20.06 -19.21
CA SER A 143 -17.63 19.99 -17.80
C SER A 143 -16.64 21.09 -17.45
N ASN A 144 -16.63 21.54 -16.20
CA ASN A 144 -15.71 22.57 -15.71
C ASN A 144 -15.08 22.16 -14.37
N ASP A 145 -13.84 22.57 -14.12
CA ASP A 145 -13.13 22.33 -12.85
C ASP A 145 -13.25 20.88 -12.32
N THR A 146 -13.34 19.90 -13.23
CA THR A 146 -13.48 18.48 -12.88
C THR A 146 -12.13 17.77 -13.04
N TYR A 147 -11.68 17.09 -11.98
CA TYR A 147 -10.55 16.19 -12.04
C TYR A 147 -11.02 14.75 -12.28
N VAL A 148 -10.43 14.07 -13.25
CA VAL A 148 -10.66 12.65 -13.50
C VAL A 148 -9.35 11.88 -13.49
N HIS A 149 -9.24 10.90 -12.61
CA HIS A 149 -8.18 9.89 -12.58
C HIS A 149 -8.75 8.54 -12.96
N ALA A 150 -8.34 7.95 -14.08
CA ALA A 150 -8.83 6.65 -14.52
C ALA A 150 -7.72 5.88 -15.26
N GLN A 151 -7.31 4.72 -14.75
CA GLN A 151 -6.17 3.99 -15.35
C GLN A 151 -6.59 2.95 -16.38
N GLU A 152 -7.70 2.23 -16.14
CA GLU A 152 -8.09 1.08 -16.95
C GLU A 152 -9.33 1.38 -17.80
N ARG A 153 -10.50 1.52 -17.17
CA ARG A 153 -11.76 1.72 -17.90
C ARG A 153 -11.91 3.18 -18.34
N LEU A 154 -12.67 3.39 -19.41
CA LEU A 154 -13.01 4.74 -19.86
C LEU A 154 -13.97 5.41 -18.87
N VAL A 155 -13.59 6.56 -18.34
CA VAL A 155 -14.48 7.42 -17.52
C VAL A 155 -14.89 8.65 -18.33
N VAL A 156 -16.20 8.90 -18.41
CA VAL A 156 -16.74 10.06 -19.13
C VAL A 156 -17.46 10.99 -18.15
N ALA A 157 -16.94 12.20 -17.99
CA ALA A 157 -17.55 13.25 -17.18
C ALA A 157 -18.30 14.24 -18.09
N LEU A 158 -19.63 14.11 -18.11
CA LEU A 158 -20.54 14.88 -18.97
C LEU A 158 -21.37 15.87 -18.13
N GLY A 159 -21.24 17.17 -18.41
CA GLY A 159 -22.07 18.18 -17.73
C GLY A 159 -21.70 18.40 -16.27
N THR A 160 -20.50 18.00 -15.84
CA THR A 160 -20.11 18.02 -14.42
C THR A 160 -19.41 19.32 -14.05
N SER A 161 -19.40 19.68 -12.76
CA SER A 161 -18.64 20.82 -12.27
C SER A 161 -18.11 20.58 -10.87
N ASP A 162 -16.87 20.99 -10.59
CA ASP A 162 -16.23 20.95 -9.27
C ASP A 162 -16.18 19.55 -8.63
N LEU A 163 -15.89 18.52 -9.46
CA LEU A 163 -15.82 17.13 -9.02
C LEU A 163 -14.40 16.56 -9.07
N LEU A 164 -14.13 15.65 -8.14
CA LEU A 164 -13.05 14.69 -8.17
C LEU A 164 -13.66 13.33 -8.51
N ILE A 165 -13.22 12.73 -9.61
CA ILE A 165 -13.62 11.40 -10.06
C ILE A 165 -12.37 10.54 -10.09
N VAL A 166 -12.30 9.54 -9.22
CA VAL A 166 -11.14 8.64 -9.13
C VAL A 166 -11.64 7.22 -9.33
N ASP A 167 -11.27 6.62 -10.46
CA ASP A 167 -11.50 5.22 -10.78
C ASP A 167 -10.23 4.41 -10.48
N THR A 168 -10.34 3.52 -9.51
CA THR A 168 -9.37 2.47 -9.21
C THR A 168 -9.96 1.10 -9.56
N PRO A 169 -9.14 0.03 -9.66
CA PRO A 169 -9.66 -1.29 -10.02
C PRO A 169 -10.71 -1.86 -9.05
N ASP A 170 -10.76 -1.37 -7.82
CA ASP A 170 -11.59 -1.88 -6.71
C ASP A 170 -12.72 -0.93 -6.27
N ALA A 171 -12.63 0.37 -6.57
CA ALA A 171 -13.65 1.35 -6.22
C ALA A 171 -13.66 2.57 -7.15
N VAL A 172 -14.77 3.31 -7.14
CA VAL A 172 -14.86 4.63 -7.76
C VAL A 172 -15.23 5.64 -6.69
N LEU A 173 -14.41 6.68 -6.52
CA LEU A 173 -14.73 7.85 -5.71
C LEU A 173 -15.26 8.96 -6.60
N VAL A 174 -16.42 9.49 -6.24
CA VAL A 174 -16.95 10.75 -6.79
C VAL A 174 -17.18 11.69 -5.63
N ALA A 175 -16.44 12.78 -5.57
CA ALA A 175 -16.50 13.75 -4.49
C ALA A 175 -16.52 15.18 -5.05
N SER A 176 -17.05 16.13 -4.29
CA SER A 176 -16.76 17.54 -4.56
C SER A 176 -15.30 17.82 -4.21
N ASN A 177 -14.66 18.68 -4.97
CA ASN A 177 -13.33 19.22 -4.71
C ASN A 177 -13.18 19.79 -3.28
N LYS A 178 -14.28 20.31 -2.71
CA LYS A 178 -14.33 20.88 -1.35
C LYS A 178 -14.23 19.84 -0.25
N ASN A 179 -14.52 18.57 -0.56
CA ASN A 179 -14.53 17.46 0.40
C ASN A 179 -13.31 16.56 0.25
N ALA A 180 -12.26 16.99 -0.45
CA ALA A 180 -11.06 16.18 -0.66
C ALA A 180 -10.40 15.69 0.65
N GLU A 181 -10.43 16.53 1.69
CA GLU A 181 -9.86 16.21 3.01
C GLU A 181 -10.77 15.26 3.83
N ASP A 182 -12.07 15.20 3.50
CA ASP A 182 -13.05 14.34 4.19
C ASP A 182 -12.92 12.86 3.78
N VAL A 183 -12.09 12.55 2.76
CA VAL A 183 -11.84 11.16 2.32
C VAL A 183 -11.37 10.29 3.48
N LYS A 184 -10.62 10.85 4.43
CA LYS A 184 -10.22 10.13 5.64
C LYS A 184 -11.42 9.67 6.47
N LEU A 185 -12.39 10.56 6.70
CA LEU A 185 -13.62 10.24 7.44
C LEU A 185 -14.47 9.22 6.67
N LEU A 186 -14.49 9.32 5.33
CA LEU A 186 -15.14 8.33 4.49
C LEU A 186 -14.50 6.94 4.67
N VAL A 187 -13.18 6.83 4.67
CA VAL A 187 -12.48 5.55 4.89
C VAL A 187 -12.86 4.96 6.25
N GLU A 188 -12.88 5.76 7.32
CA GLU A 188 -13.34 5.31 8.65
C GLU A 188 -14.79 4.78 8.62
N HIS A 189 -15.67 5.48 7.91
CA HIS A 189 -17.05 5.04 7.72
C HIS A 189 -17.15 3.72 6.93
N LEU A 190 -16.37 3.55 5.86
CA LEU A 190 -16.34 2.30 5.07
C LEU A 190 -15.86 1.10 5.91
N VAL A 191 -14.85 1.31 6.77
CA VAL A 191 -14.37 0.30 7.73
C VAL A 191 -15.48 -0.14 8.69
N LEU A 192 -16.22 0.82 9.26
CA LEU A 192 -17.35 0.52 10.17
C LEU A 192 -18.47 -0.27 9.49
N ASN A 193 -18.61 -0.14 8.16
CA ASN A 193 -19.58 -0.88 7.36
C ASN A 193 -19.04 -2.20 6.80
N ASN A 194 -17.84 -2.62 7.21
CA ASN A 194 -17.17 -3.85 6.75
C ASN A 194 -16.97 -3.90 5.22
N LEU A 195 -16.70 -2.77 4.59
CA LEU A 195 -16.39 -2.71 3.16
C LEU A 195 -14.89 -2.95 2.95
N THR A 196 -14.57 -4.02 2.22
CA THR A 196 -13.20 -4.54 2.08
C THR A 196 -12.27 -3.59 1.35
N GLN A 197 -12.78 -2.75 0.46
CA GLN A 197 -12.02 -1.73 -0.29
C GLN A 197 -11.29 -0.74 0.63
N ALA A 198 -11.77 -0.54 1.86
CA ALA A 198 -11.14 0.35 2.82
C ALA A 198 -9.96 -0.29 3.56
N THR A 199 -9.87 -1.62 3.56
CA THR A 199 -8.91 -2.38 4.39
C THR A 199 -7.99 -3.29 3.60
N ALA A 200 -8.35 -3.64 2.38
CA ALA A 200 -7.63 -4.60 1.56
C ALA A 200 -7.49 -4.08 0.13
N HIS A 201 -6.28 -4.17 -0.40
CA HIS A 201 -6.04 -3.95 -1.82
C HIS A 201 -6.49 -5.17 -2.62
N ARG A 202 -7.15 -4.94 -3.76
CA ARG A 202 -7.48 -6.00 -4.72
C ARG A 202 -6.24 -6.73 -5.24
N LYS A 203 -5.18 -5.96 -5.51
CA LYS A 203 -3.87 -6.47 -5.93
C LYS A 203 -2.87 -6.37 -4.78
N VAL A 204 -2.29 -7.50 -4.39
CA VAL A 204 -1.41 -7.57 -3.24
C VAL A 204 -0.06 -8.16 -3.62
N ALA A 205 1.01 -7.44 -3.29
CA ALA A 205 2.37 -7.92 -3.45
C ALA A 205 2.68 -9.04 -2.44
N ARG A 206 3.45 -10.01 -2.89
CA ARG A 206 3.95 -11.13 -2.09
C ARG A 206 5.44 -11.32 -2.40
N PRO A 207 6.20 -11.94 -1.50
CA PRO A 207 7.63 -12.09 -1.76
C PRO A 207 7.95 -12.98 -2.97
N TRP A 208 7.04 -13.90 -3.32
CA TRP A 208 7.11 -14.71 -4.54
C TRP A 208 6.54 -14.02 -5.80
N GLY A 209 5.95 -12.83 -5.69
CA GLY A 209 5.28 -12.14 -6.79
C GLY A 209 4.06 -11.33 -6.35
N TRP A 210 2.87 -11.63 -6.86
CA TRP A 210 1.63 -10.93 -6.51
C TRP A 210 0.40 -11.76 -6.87
N TYR A 211 -0.74 -11.42 -6.26
CA TYR A 211 -2.05 -11.83 -6.77
C TYR A 211 -2.98 -10.62 -6.88
N ASP A 212 -3.98 -10.74 -7.74
CA ASP A 212 -5.02 -9.74 -8.00
C ASP A 212 -6.38 -10.45 -8.03
N GLU A 213 -7.29 -10.08 -7.13
CA GLU A 213 -8.64 -10.66 -7.08
C GLU A 213 -9.50 -10.05 -8.18
N VAL A 214 -9.70 -10.79 -9.27
CA VAL A 214 -10.31 -10.22 -10.49
C VAL A 214 -11.83 -10.31 -10.51
N ASP A 215 -12.40 -11.34 -9.91
CA ASP A 215 -13.84 -11.60 -9.86
C ASP A 215 -14.20 -12.51 -8.68
N TRP A 216 -15.43 -12.44 -8.17
CA TRP A 216 -15.92 -13.28 -7.08
C TRP A 216 -17.45 -13.35 -7.04
N GLY A 217 -17.95 -14.44 -6.46
CA GLY A 217 -19.38 -14.64 -6.18
C GLY A 217 -19.57 -15.59 -5.01
N ASP A 218 -20.82 -15.99 -4.75
CA ASP A 218 -21.18 -16.76 -3.55
C ASP A 218 -20.41 -18.09 -3.40
N SER A 219 -19.99 -18.69 -4.51
CA SER A 219 -19.34 -20.01 -4.53
C SER A 219 -18.01 -20.04 -5.28
N PHE A 220 -17.51 -18.88 -5.73
CA PHE A 220 -16.26 -18.81 -6.49
C PHE A 220 -15.46 -17.54 -6.23
N LYS A 221 -14.15 -17.63 -6.44
CA LYS A 221 -13.23 -16.49 -6.46
C LYS A 221 -12.20 -16.71 -7.56
N VAL A 222 -11.91 -15.67 -8.34
CA VAL A 222 -10.93 -15.71 -9.42
C VAL A 222 -9.77 -14.79 -9.07
N LYS A 223 -8.55 -15.31 -9.17
CA LYS A 223 -7.32 -14.56 -8.99
C LYS A 223 -6.46 -14.61 -10.23
N ARG A 224 -5.83 -13.50 -10.57
CA ARG A 224 -4.65 -13.50 -11.42
C ARG A 224 -3.42 -13.52 -10.53
N ILE A 225 -2.54 -14.49 -10.74
CA ILE A 225 -1.34 -14.68 -9.92
C ILE A 225 -0.13 -14.51 -10.80
N GLY A 226 0.76 -13.60 -10.42
CA GLY A 226 2.08 -13.43 -11.03
C GLY A 226 3.16 -14.00 -10.12
N VAL A 227 4.01 -14.89 -10.64
CA VAL A 227 5.11 -15.49 -9.90
C VAL A 227 6.43 -15.04 -10.49
N ASN A 228 7.29 -14.45 -9.65
CA ASN A 228 8.61 -13.99 -10.03
C ASN A 228 9.47 -15.14 -10.58
N PRO A 229 10.47 -14.85 -11.43
CA PRO A 229 11.44 -15.84 -11.87
C PRO A 229 12.00 -16.64 -10.69
N MET A 230 12.12 -17.96 -10.85
CA MET A 230 12.65 -18.89 -9.84
C MET A 230 11.88 -18.94 -8.49
N ALA A 231 10.79 -18.20 -8.33
CA ALA A 231 10.00 -18.18 -7.10
C ALA A 231 8.92 -19.28 -7.07
N SER A 232 8.37 -19.52 -5.88
CA SER A 232 7.29 -20.49 -5.67
C SER A 232 6.32 -20.01 -4.61
N LEU A 233 5.08 -20.49 -4.66
CA LEU A 233 4.15 -20.37 -3.54
C LEU A 233 4.51 -21.42 -2.46
N SER A 234 3.94 -21.27 -1.26
CA SER A 234 4.09 -22.28 -0.21
C SER A 234 3.53 -23.62 -0.68
N LEU A 235 4.09 -24.73 -0.19
CA LEU A 235 3.40 -26.02 -0.28
C LEU A 235 2.23 -25.95 0.68
N GLN A 236 1.01 -26.12 0.18
CA GLN A 236 -0.19 -25.86 0.96
C GLN A 236 -1.33 -26.79 0.58
N LYS A 237 -2.38 -26.76 1.39
CA LYS A 237 -3.68 -27.34 1.06
C LYS A 237 -4.80 -26.46 1.62
N HIS A 238 -6.01 -26.70 1.15
CA HIS A 238 -7.23 -26.05 1.63
C HIS A 238 -8.26 -27.10 2.00
N HIS A 239 -8.99 -26.91 3.10
CA HIS A 239 -9.98 -27.87 3.57
C HIS A 239 -11.33 -27.71 2.91
N HIS A 240 -11.68 -26.52 2.40
CA HIS A 240 -13.04 -26.20 1.98
C HIS A 240 -13.22 -25.94 0.48
N ARG A 241 -12.15 -25.69 -0.27
CA ARG A 241 -12.18 -25.33 -1.70
C ARG A 241 -11.37 -26.27 -2.59
N ALA A 242 -11.76 -26.34 -3.85
CA ALA A 242 -10.98 -26.86 -4.97
C ALA A 242 -10.55 -25.70 -5.87
N GLU A 243 -9.55 -25.92 -6.71
CA GLU A 243 -8.99 -24.88 -7.56
C GLU A 243 -8.79 -25.35 -9.00
N HIS A 244 -8.91 -24.43 -9.94
CA HIS A 244 -8.54 -24.65 -11.34
C HIS A 244 -7.51 -23.60 -11.74
N TRP A 245 -6.37 -24.04 -12.23
CA TRP A 245 -5.28 -23.15 -12.65
C TRP A 245 -5.09 -23.21 -14.16
N VAL A 246 -5.02 -22.04 -14.80
CA VAL A 246 -4.73 -21.90 -16.23
C VAL A 246 -3.50 -21.03 -16.40
N VAL A 247 -2.47 -21.54 -17.10
CA VAL A 247 -1.27 -20.76 -17.40
C VAL A 247 -1.58 -19.79 -18.53
N VAL A 248 -1.49 -18.48 -18.24
CA VAL A 248 -1.73 -17.42 -19.23
C VAL A 248 -0.42 -17.01 -19.90
N LYS A 249 0.70 -17.09 -19.17
CA LYS A 249 2.00 -16.64 -19.65
C LYS A 249 3.13 -17.43 -18.98
N GLY A 250 4.11 -17.86 -19.75
CA GLY A 250 5.28 -18.56 -19.23
C GLY A 250 5.06 -20.05 -18.98
N VAL A 251 5.86 -20.60 -18.06
CA VAL A 251 5.92 -22.03 -17.75
C VAL A 251 5.72 -22.21 -16.25
N ALA A 252 4.79 -23.09 -15.86
CA ALA A 252 4.49 -23.41 -14.48
C ALA A 252 4.91 -24.84 -14.15
N GLU A 253 5.63 -25.03 -13.05
CA GLU A 253 5.80 -26.34 -12.43
C GLU A 253 4.76 -26.49 -11.33
N ILE A 254 3.93 -27.53 -11.42
CA ILE A 254 2.81 -27.80 -10.53
C ILE A 254 3.14 -29.03 -9.70
N THR A 255 2.98 -28.92 -8.39
CA THR A 255 2.80 -30.07 -7.49
C THR A 255 1.30 -30.24 -7.22
N ASN A 256 0.76 -31.44 -7.44
CA ASN A 256 -0.64 -31.80 -7.17
C ASN A 256 -0.68 -33.21 -6.58
N GLY A 257 -0.75 -33.30 -5.26
CA GLY A 257 -0.53 -34.54 -4.50
C GLY A 257 0.89 -35.05 -4.71
N ASP A 258 1.00 -36.29 -5.19
CA ASP A 258 2.28 -36.96 -5.46
C ASP A 258 2.86 -36.62 -6.86
N ASP A 259 2.07 -35.96 -7.71
CA ASP A 259 2.48 -35.64 -9.08
C ASP A 259 3.15 -34.28 -9.17
N VAL A 260 4.29 -34.24 -9.87
CA VAL A 260 4.97 -32.99 -10.25
C VAL A 260 5.10 -32.94 -11.77
N PHE A 261 4.53 -31.91 -12.39
CA PHE A 261 4.51 -31.76 -13.84
C PHE A 261 4.57 -30.30 -14.27
N VAL A 262 4.86 -30.08 -15.55
CA VAL A 262 5.01 -28.75 -16.14
C VAL A 262 3.83 -28.43 -17.05
N LEU A 263 3.30 -27.21 -16.91
CA LEU A 263 2.28 -26.62 -17.78
C LEU A 263 2.88 -25.41 -18.52
N ASN A 264 2.61 -25.34 -19.82
CA ASN A 264 2.89 -24.21 -20.69
C ASN A 264 1.64 -23.34 -20.86
N GLU A 265 1.80 -22.20 -21.52
CA GLU A 265 0.69 -21.30 -21.88
C GLU A 265 -0.51 -22.04 -22.48
N ASN A 266 -1.71 -21.63 -22.05
CA ASN A 266 -3.00 -22.23 -22.42
C ASN A 266 -3.22 -23.68 -21.95
N GLN A 267 -2.35 -24.23 -21.10
CA GLN A 267 -2.59 -25.49 -20.40
C GLN A 267 -3.15 -25.24 -19.00
N SER A 268 -3.80 -26.25 -18.41
CA SER A 268 -4.49 -26.11 -17.14
C SER A 268 -4.46 -27.38 -16.30
N THR A 269 -4.77 -27.23 -15.01
CA THR A 269 -4.92 -28.34 -14.05
C THR A 269 -6.05 -28.04 -13.07
N TYR A 270 -6.63 -29.12 -12.53
CA TYR A 270 -7.57 -29.08 -11.43
C TYR A 270 -6.87 -29.58 -10.16
N ILE A 271 -7.00 -28.83 -9.08
CA ILE A 271 -6.50 -29.15 -7.74
C ILE A 271 -7.70 -29.58 -6.89
N PRO A 272 -7.80 -30.88 -6.53
CA PRO A 272 -8.88 -31.36 -5.69
C PRO A 272 -8.87 -30.74 -4.29
N LYS A 273 -10.05 -30.69 -3.69
CA LYS A 273 -10.24 -30.26 -2.31
C LYS A 273 -9.44 -31.13 -1.34
N GLY A 274 -8.69 -30.50 -0.44
CA GLY A 274 -7.83 -31.19 0.53
C GLY A 274 -6.48 -31.66 -0.02
N GLU A 275 -6.24 -31.52 -1.32
CA GLU A 275 -5.02 -31.97 -1.97
C GLU A 275 -3.86 -31.03 -1.68
N VAL A 276 -2.68 -31.61 -1.46
CA VAL A 276 -1.45 -30.83 -1.27
C VAL A 276 -0.95 -30.34 -2.61
N HIS A 277 -0.70 -29.03 -2.73
CA HIS A 277 -0.32 -28.44 -4.01
C HIS A 277 0.67 -27.27 -3.85
N ARG A 278 1.38 -26.99 -4.95
CA ARG A 278 2.34 -25.87 -5.05
C ARG A 278 2.43 -25.39 -6.49
N LEU A 279 2.48 -24.07 -6.65
CA LEU A 279 2.83 -23.39 -7.90
C LEU A 279 4.27 -22.91 -7.84
N ARG A 280 5.11 -23.30 -8.81
CA ARG A 280 6.48 -22.81 -8.96
C ARG A 280 6.70 -22.25 -10.37
N ASN A 281 7.46 -21.17 -10.45
CA ASN A 281 8.04 -20.69 -11.69
C ASN A 281 9.47 -21.23 -11.83
N PRO A 282 9.72 -22.23 -12.69
CA PRO A 282 11.04 -22.81 -12.87
C PRO A 282 11.93 -22.00 -13.82
N SER A 283 11.44 -20.89 -14.37
CA SER A 283 12.10 -20.13 -15.44
C SER A 283 12.69 -18.80 -14.96
N ASP A 284 13.51 -18.20 -15.82
CA ASP A 284 14.06 -16.85 -15.68
C ASP A 284 13.09 -15.74 -16.16
N LYS A 285 11.89 -16.11 -16.63
CA LYS A 285 10.84 -15.20 -17.10
C LYS A 285 9.68 -15.15 -16.13
N ALA A 286 8.86 -14.10 -16.20
CA ALA A 286 7.65 -13.99 -15.38
C ALA A 286 6.60 -15.07 -15.77
N LEU A 287 6.01 -15.70 -14.76
CA LEU A 287 4.88 -16.63 -14.88
C LEU A 287 3.60 -15.89 -14.48
N GLU A 288 2.53 -16.07 -15.24
CA GLU A 288 1.19 -15.63 -14.85
C GLU A 288 0.15 -16.74 -15.06
N ILE A 289 -0.71 -16.92 -14.05
CA ILE A 289 -1.83 -17.86 -14.11
C ILE A 289 -3.15 -17.17 -13.73
N ILE A 290 -4.26 -17.76 -14.19
CA ILE A 290 -5.58 -17.55 -13.57
C ILE A 290 -5.87 -18.73 -12.65
N GLU A 291 -6.19 -18.43 -11.41
CA GLU A 291 -6.70 -19.38 -10.42
C GLU A 291 -8.20 -19.14 -10.23
N ILE A 292 -8.99 -20.19 -10.37
CA ILE A 292 -10.42 -20.18 -10.08
C ILE A 292 -10.63 -21.09 -8.87
N GLN A 293 -10.99 -20.51 -7.75
CA GLN A 293 -11.33 -21.22 -6.53
C GLN A 293 -12.84 -21.47 -6.50
N THR A 294 -13.25 -22.69 -6.13
CA THR A 294 -14.66 -23.05 -5.97
C THR A 294 -14.88 -23.83 -4.69
N GLY A 295 -15.94 -23.50 -3.95
CA GLY A 295 -16.21 -24.14 -2.67
C GLY A 295 -17.26 -23.41 -1.83
N SER A 296 -17.55 -23.98 -0.66
CA SER A 296 -18.47 -23.39 0.33
C SER A 296 -17.82 -22.32 1.20
N TYR A 297 -16.48 -22.23 1.18
CA TYR A 297 -15.69 -21.27 1.94
C TYR A 297 -14.40 -20.97 1.19
N LEU A 298 -14.07 -19.69 1.03
CA LEU A 298 -12.98 -19.18 0.20
C LEU A 298 -12.07 -18.18 0.95
N GLY A 299 -12.14 -18.19 2.28
CA GLY A 299 -11.28 -17.37 3.14
C GLY A 299 -9.81 -17.79 3.06
N GLU A 300 -8.90 -16.84 3.27
CA GLU A 300 -7.44 -17.08 3.26
C GLU A 300 -6.94 -17.74 4.57
N ASP A 301 -7.81 -17.89 5.56
CA ASP A 301 -7.60 -18.62 6.81
C ASP A 301 -7.83 -20.15 6.67
N ASP A 302 -8.39 -20.61 5.54
CA ASP A 302 -8.45 -22.04 5.18
C ASP A 302 -7.11 -22.60 4.67
N ILE A 303 -6.07 -21.76 4.60
CA ILE A 303 -4.78 -22.14 4.03
C ILE A 303 -3.92 -22.83 5.10
N VAL A 304 -3.66 -24.13 4.91
CA VAL A 304 -2.68 -24.87 5.72
C VAL A 304 -1.36 -24.94 4.96
N ARG A 305 -0.32 -24.27 5.48
CA ARG A 305 1.03 -24.25 4.90
C ARG A 305 1.89 -25.37 5.50
N LEU A 306 2.47 -26.19 4.63
CA LEU A 306 3.34 -27.31 5.00
C LEU A 306 4.82 -26.93 4.87
N GLU A 307 5.16 -26.16 3.84
CA GLU A 307 6.50 -25.65 3.61
C GLU A 307 6.43 -24.24 3.02
N ASP A 308 7.06 -23.27 3.67
CA ASP A 308 7.14 -21.90 3.18
C ASP A 308 8.57 -21.37 3.22
N ASN A 309 9.07 -20.94 2.07
CA ASN A 309 10.40 -20.33 1.94
C ASN A 309 10.44 -18.88 2.46
N TYR A 310 9.30 -18.35 2.91
CA TYR A 310 9.11 -16.95 3.30
C TYR A 310 8.64 -16.81 4.75
N GLY A 311 8.82 -17.83 5.60
CA GLY A 311 8.59 -17.70 7.05
C GLY A 311 7.14 -17.37 7.47
N ARG A 312 6.14 -17.65 6.63
CA ARG A 312 4.70 -17.49 6.94
C ARG A 312 4.09 -18.76 7.52
N THR A 313 4.90 -19.66 8.06
CA THR A 313 4.42 -20.82 8.82
C THR A 313 3.88 -20.34 10.17
N GLN A 314 2.63 -19.90 10.16
CA GLN A 314 1.71 -19.95 11.30
C GLN A 314 0.43 -20.61 10.83
#